data_AF-A0A494JC42-F1
#
_entry.id   AF-A0A494JC42-F1
#
_cell.length_a   1.000
_cell.length_b   1.000
_cell.length_c   1.000
_cell.angle_alpha   90.00
_cell.angle_beta   90.00
_cell.angle_gamma   90.00
#
_symmetry.space_group_name_H-M   'P 1'
#
loop_
_entity.id
_entity.type
_entity.pdbx_description
1 polymer ?
#
loop_
_entity_poly.entity_id
_entity_poly.type
_entity_poly.pdbx_seq_one_letter_code
_entity_poly.pdbx_strand_id
1 'polypeptide(L)' 'MKKDNLQPHQQRVVEEHKELKERHSKLWDFIMENPTYLKLPEEEQADLKIQLDAMATYVDVLERRINRF' A
#
# COMPACT_ATOMS: atom_id res chain seq x y z
N MET A 1 -14.11 1.97 -14.67
CA MET A 1 -14.67 3.32 -14.47
C MET A 1 -13.93 4.31 -15.35
N LYS A 2 -14.62 5.08 -16.19
CA LYS A 2 -13.97 6.09 -17.04
C LYS A 2 -13.47 7.23 -16.16
N LYS A 3 -12.23 7.67 -16.40
CA LYS A 3 -11.49 8.70 -15.65
C LYS A 3 -12.17 10.09 -15.64
N ASP A 4 -13.26 10.27 -16.38
CA ASP A 4 -13.76 11.59 -16.79
C ASP A 4 -14.80 12.21 -15.83
N ASN A 5 -15.16 11.55 -14.71
CA ASN A 5 -16.19 12.04 -13.78
C ASN A 5 -15.72 12.27 -12.32
N LEU A 6 -14.43 12.12 -12.02
CA LEU A 6 -13.96 12.29 -10.64
C LEU A 6 -13.67 13.76 -10.33
N GLN A 7 -14.19 14.25 -9.20
CA GLN A 7 -13.79 15.54 -8.66
C GLN A 7 -12.29 15.52 -8.31
N PRO A 8 -11.59 16.68 -8.31
CA PRO A 8 -10.16 16.72 -8.06
C PRO A 8 -9.73 16.02 -6.76
N HIS A 9 -10.55 16.07 -5.71
CA HIS A 9 -10.26 15.41 -4.44
C HIS A 9 -10.45 13.88 -4.51
N GLN A 10 -11.34 13.37 -5.36
CA GLN A 10 -11.55 11.93 -5.58
C GLN A 10 -10.42 11.36 -6.45
N GLN A 11 -9.99 12.11 -7.47
CA GLN A 11 -8.85 11.78 -8.30
C GLN A 11 -7.61 11.57 -7.42
N ARG A 12 -7.29 12.53 -6.53
CA ARG A 12 -6.19 12.39 -5.55
C ARG A 12 -6.23 11.08 -4.75
N VAL A 13 -7.42 10.60 -4.36
CA VAL A 13 -7.56 9.33 -3.61
C VAL A 13 -7.26 8.11 -4.49
N VAL A 14 -7.63 8.16 -5.77
CA VAL A 14 -7.31 7.10 -6.74
C VAL A 14 -5.81 7.05 -7.02
N GLU A 15 -5.16 8.19 -7.23
CA GLU A 15 -3.70 8.26 -7.35
C GLU A 15 -3.00 7.73 -6.10
N GLU A 16 -3.42 8.20 -4.92
CA GLU A 16 -2.84 7.78 -3.65
C GLU A 16 -2.98 6.26 -3.41
N HIS A 17 -4.15 5.69 -3.70
CA HIS A 17 -4.37 4.24 -3.63
C HIS A 17 -3.42 3.49 -4.56
N LYS A 18 -3.24 3.97 -5.80
CA LYS A 18 -2.35 3.34 -6.77
C LYS A 18 -0.90 3.34 -6.28
N GLU A 19 -0.40 4.50 -5.86
CA GLU A 19 0.97 4.65 -5.38
C GLU A 19 1.24 3.81 -4.13
N LEU A 20 0.30 3.81 -3.17
CA LEU A 20 0.43 3.02 -1.96
C LEU A 20 0.40 1.52 -2.24
N LYS A 21 -0.50 1.06 -3.11
CA LYS A 21 -0.62 -0.36 -3.48
C LYS A 21 0.65 -0.87 -4.17
N GLU A 22 1.28 -0.05 -5.02
CA GLU A 22 2.57 -0.37 -5.63
C GLU A 22 3.67 -0.51 -4.58
N ARG A 23 3.76 0.45 -3.63
CA ARG A 23 4.74 0.39 -2.54
C ARG A 23 4.50 -0.81 -1.62
N HIS A 24 3.24 -1.13 -1.32
CA HIS A 24 2.85 -2.27 -0.51
C HIS A 24 3.30 -3.57 -1.18
N SER A 25 3.06 -3.75 -2.49
CA SER A 25 3.53 -4.92 -3.23
C SER A 25 5.03 -5.09 -3.14
N LYS A 26 5.81 -4.02 -3.37
CA LYS A 26 7.27 -4.08 -3.31
C LYS A 26 7.80 -4.47 -1.92
N LEU A 27 7.15 -3.97 -0.86
CA LEU A 27 7.50 -4.34 0.51
C LEU A 27 7.12 -5.80 0.80
N TRP A 28 5.97 -6.25 0.33
CA TRP A 28 5.55 -7.65 0.42
C TRP A 28 6.56 -8.57 -0.27
N ASP A 29 6.94 -8.25 -1.51
CA ASP A 29 7.93 -9.02 -2.29
C ASP A 29 9.28 -9.06 -1.55
N PHE A 30 9.71 -7.93 -0.97
CA PHE A 30 10.94 -7.88 -0.18
C PHE A 30 10.89 -8.78 1.05
N ILE A 31 9.79 -8.75 1.82
CA ILE A 31 9.63 -9.55 3.04
C ILE A 31 9.51 -11.05 2.70
N MET A 32 8.81 -11.39 1.63
CA MET A 32 8.47 -12.77 1.30
C MET A 32 9.50 -13.49 0.43
N GLU A 33 10.18 -12.77 -0.46
CA GLU A 33 10.98 -13.38 -1.52
C GLU A 33 12.48 -13.02 -1.43
N ASN A 34 12.85 -11.95 -0.72
CA ASN A 34 14.25 -11.49 -0.66
C ASN A 34 15.00 -12.09 0.54
N PRO A 35 16.06 -12.90 0.34
CA PRO A 35 16.86 -13.47 1.44
C PRO A 35 17.55 -12.43 2.33
N THR A 36 17.65 -11.18 1.88
CA THR A 36 18.20 -10.06 2.65
C THR A 36 17.35 -9.78 3.88
N TYR A 37 16.01 -9.91 3.77
CA TYR A 37 15.09 -9.70 4.89
C TYR A 37 15.46 -10.56 6.10
N LEU A 38 15.79 -11.84 5.88
CA LEU A 38 16.17 -12.79 6.93
C LEU A 38 17.52 -12.46 7.60
N LYS A 39 18.31 -11.56 7.02
CA LYS A 39 19.60 -11.12 7.56
C LYS A 39 19.50 -9.81 8.34
N LEU A 40 18.34 -9.15 8.31
CA LEU A 40 18.12 -7.93 9.06
C LEU A 40 17.99 -8.22 10.56
N PRO A 41 18.33 -7.27 11.45
CA PRO A 41 18.01 -7.36 12.86
C PRO A 41 16.52 -7.65 13.09
N GLU A 42 16.19 -8.39 14.16
CA GLU A 42 14.80 -8.77 14.47
C GLU A 42 13.87 -7.55 14.60
N GLU A 43 14.36 -6.46 15.17
CA GLU A 43 13.61 -5.20 15.29
C GLU A 43 13.25 -4.62 13.92
N GLU A 44 14.20 -4.61 12.97
CA GLU A 44 13.94 -4.12 11.61
C GLU A 44 12.97 -5.04 10.86
N GLN A 45 13.08 -6.36 11.06
CA GLN A 45 12.13 -7.32 10.51
C GLN A 45 10.70 -7.11 11.04
N ALA A 46 10.57 -6.79 12.33
CA ALA A 46 9.29 -6.50 12.97
C ALA A 46 8.69 -5.18 12.46
N ASP A 47 9.49 -4.13 12.37
CA ASP A 47 9.06 -2.83 11.86
C ASP A 47 8.58 -2.91 10.41
N LEU A 48 9.28 -3.66 9.56
CA LEU A 48 8.86 -3.87 8.16
C LEU A 48 7.51 -4.60 8.06
N LYS A 49 7.23 -5.56 8.94
CA LYS A 49 5.93 -6.24 9.01
C LYS A 49 4.83 -5.30 9.47
N ILE A 50 5.08 -4.52 10.52
CA ILE A 50 4.13 -3.51 11.01
C ILE A 50 3.84 -2.47 9.91
N GLN A 51 4.87 -2.04 9.19
CA GLN A 51 4.73 -1.15 8.05
C GLN A 51 3.85 -1.78 6.96
N LEU A 52 4.07 -3.05 6.60
CA LEU A 52 3.28 -3.76 5.61
C LEU A 52 1.79 -3.82 6.02
N ASP A 53 1.50 -4.19 7.27
CA ASP A 53 0.13 -4.28 7.80
C ASP A 53 -0.58 -2.92 7.83
N ALA A 54 0.13 -1.86 8.22
CA ALA A 54 -0.40 -0.50 8.20
C ALA A 54 -0.70 -0.03 6.76
N MET A 55 0.17 -0.34 5.81
CA MET A 55 -0.04 -0.05 4.40
C MET A 55 -1.23 -0.82 3.84
N ALA A 56 -1.39 -2.10 4.17
CA ALA A 56 -2.55 -2.91 3.75
C ALA A 56 -3.86 -2.31 4.27
N THR A 57 -3.91 -1.99 5.56
CA THR A 57 -5.07 -1.32 6.18
C THR A 57 -5.39 0.00 5.46
N TYR A 58 -4.36 0.77 5.08
CA TYR A 58 -4.56 2.04 4.42
C TYR A 58 -5.04 1.87 2.97
N VAL A 59 -4.51 0.90 2.22
CA VAL A 59 -5.02 0.51 0.88
C VAL A 59 -6.52 0.19 0.97
N ASP A 60 -6.94 -0.63 1.92
CA ASP A 60 -8.35 -1.01 2.10
C ASP A 60 -9.25 0.20 2.40
N VAL A 61 -8.76 1.16 3.20
CA VAL A 61 -9.48 2.42 3.46
C VAL A 61 -9.67 3.21 2.18
N LEU A 62 -8.62 3.35 1.37
CA LEU A 62 -8.70 4.10 0.11
C LEU A 62 -9.59 3.39 -0.91
N GLU A 63 -9.52 2.06 -1.02
CA GLU A 63 -10.41 1.27 -1.88
C GLU A 63 -11.89 1.44 -1.49
N ARG A 64 -12.20 1.39 -0.19
CA ARG A 64 -13.55 1.69 0.31
C ARG A 64 -14.00 3.12 0.00
N ARG A 65 -13.09 4.09 -0.03
CA ARG A 65 -13.42 5.47 -0.44
C ARG A 65 -13.70 5.54 -1.94
N ILE A 66 -12.86 4.90 -2.75
CA ILE A 66 -13.01 4.85 -4.22
C ILE A 66 -14.33 4.21 -4.62
N ASN A 67 -14.73 3.13 -3.94
CA ASN A 67 -16.01 2.44 -4.20
C ASN A 67 -17.25 3.30 -3.87
N ARG A 68 -17.10 4.45 -3.21
CA ARG A 68 -18.19 5.40 -2.89
C ARG A 68 -18.25 6.59 -3.87
N PHE A 69 -17.29 6.70 -4.79
CA PHE A 69 -17.24 7.78 -5.80
C PHE A 69 -18.10 7.43 -7.01
#